data_AF-A0AAF5DGL1-F1
#
_entry.id   AF-A0AAF5DGL1-F1
#
_cell.length_a   1.000
_cell.length_b   1.000
_cell.length_c   1.000
_cell.angle_alpha   90.00
_cell.angle_beta   90.00
_cell.angle_gamma   90.00
#
_symmetry.space_group_name_H-M   'P 1'
#
loop_
_entity.id
_entity.type
_entity.pdbx_description
1 polymer ?
#
loop_
_entity_poly.entity_id
_entity_poly.type
_entity_poly.pdbx_seq_one_letter_code
_entity_poly.pdbx_strand_id
1 'polypeptide(L)'
;EHFSLLLNKNNPKQKNITIQNIGLTSFLYKNKAMSKSKLIIHENSQVLEKSIFKGEITIGDSTVIQPLASILATNGPIIIGEKNIIEEFVIIENLNENGEPLIIGDKNTFEVQSTFRVDKNVTITDFCSIGTGCIVPEGEELQPQTVVFGKNSDKRIGCEKSQNTEDELDFLLKVFPKYHKILKN
;
A
#
# COMPACT_ATOMS: atom_id res chain seq x y z
N GLU A 1 6.65 -30.54 28.84
CA GLU A 1 8.07 -30.38 28.45
C GLU A 1 8.42 -28.89 28.45
N HIS A 2 9.57 -28.56 29.02
CA HIS A 2 9.96 -27.24 29.50
C HIS A 2 10.57 -26.41 28.34
N PHE A 3 9.85 -25.46 27.76
CA PHE A 3 10.41 -24.61 26.70
C PHE A 3 10.62 -23.18 27.20
N SER A 4 11.84 -22.91 27.66
CA SER A 4 12.34 -21.55 27.90
C SER A 4 12.60 -20.87 26.55
N LEU A 5 11.82 -19.83 26.25
CA LEU A 5 12.09 -18.94 25.10
C LEU A 5 13.45 -18.27 25.26
N LEU A 6 14.21 -18.23 24.16
CA LEU A 6 15.51 -17.56 24.02
C LEU A 6 15.39 -16.07 24.33
N LEU A 7 15.62 -15.69 25.59
CA LEU A 7 15.78 -14.31 26.01
C LEU A 7 17.05 -13.73 25.38
N ASN A 8 16.93 -12.57 24.74
CA ASN A 8 18.07 -11.82 24.22
C ASN A 8 18.95 -11.34 25.39
N LYS A 9 20.10 -11.98 25.59
CA LYS A 9 21.00 -11.78 26.75
C LYS A 9 21.59 -10.36 26.87
N ASN A 10 21.42 -9.49 25.87
CA ASN A 10 22.06 -8.17 25.84
C ASN A 10 21.18 -7.00 26.31
N ASN A 11 19.99 -7.26 26.88
CA ASN A 11 19.16 -6.18 27.43
C ASN A 11 18.85 -6.38 28.93
N PRO A 12 19.56 -5.70 29.85
CA PRO A 12 19.41 -5.89 31.29
C PRO A 12 18.04 -5.42 31.84
N LYS A 13 17.23 -4.70 31.06
CA LYS A 13 15.89 -4.23 31.46
C LYS A 13 14.77 -5.26 31.29
N GLN A 14 15.03 -6.42 30.66
CA GLN A 14 14.07 -7.53 30.60
C GLN A 14 14.37 -8.56 31.69
N LYS A 15 14.33 -8.13 32.96
CA LYS A 15 14.22 -9.05 34.10
C LYS A 15 12.76 -9.03 34.55
N ASN A 16 12.11 -10.20 34.52
CA ASN A 16 10.80 -10.48 35.13
C ASN A 16 9.56 -9.90 34.43
N ILE A 17 9.38 -10.16 33.13
CA ILE A 17 8.02 -10.10 32.57
C ILE A 17 7.34 -11.42 32.95
N THR A 18 6.43 -11.35 33.93
CA THR A 18 5.47 -12.42 34.20
C THR A 18 4.55 -12.51 32.98
N ILE A 19 4.79 -13.48 32.10
CA ILE A 19 3.90 -13.76 30.99
C ILE A 19 2.65 -14.39 31.59
N GLN A 20 1.60 -13.58 31.82
CA GLN A 20 0.25 -14.11 32.00
C GLN A 20 -0.04 -15.02 30.81
N ASN A 21 -0.70 -16.17 31.05
CA ASN A 21 -1.07 -17.20 30.07
C ASN A 21 -1.75 -16.62 28.81
N ILE A 22 -0.99 -15.95 27.95
CA ILE A 22 -1.39 -15.64 26.58
C ILE A 22 -1.17 -16.97 25.89
N GLY A 23 -2.28 -17.68 25.67
CA GLY A 23 -2.27 -19.04 25.14
C GLY A 23 -1.29 -19.14 23.97
N LEU A 24 -0.52 -20.24 23.93
CA LEU A 24 0.39 -20.54 22.82
C LEU A 24 -0.33 -20.41 21.46
N THR A 25 -1.64 -20.64 21.43
CA THR A 25 -2.52 -20.41 20.29
C THR A 25 -2.54 -18.95 19.84
N SER A 26 -2.61 -17.96 20.73
CA SER A 26 -2.58 -16.52 20.42
C SER A 26 -1.17 -16.05 20.03
N PHE A 27 -0.12 -16.53 20.72
CA PHE A 27 1.25 -16.17 20.37
C PHE A 27 1.70 -16.80 19.05
N LEU A 28 1.30 -18.06 18.80
CA LEU A 28 1.43 -18.67 17.49
C LEU A 28 0.51 -17.96 16.49
N TYR A 29 -0.73 -17.59 16.79
CA TYR A 29 -1.55 -16.82 15.83
C TYR A 29 -0.91 -15.49 15.44
N LYS A 30 -0.29 -14.78 16.39
CA LYS A 30 0.46 -13.55 16.12
C LYS A 30 1.75 -13.77 15.30
N ASN A 31 2.30 -14.99 15.27
CA ASN A 31 3.54 -15.32 14.55
C ASN A 31 3.39 -16.35 13.40
N LYS A 32 2.22 -16.98 13.25
CA LYS A 32 1.97 -18.09 12.33
C LYS A 32 1.26 -17.51 11.13
N ALA A 33 2.00 -17.56 10.02
CA ALA A 33 1.72 -16.98 8.73
C ALA A 33 1.87 -15.44 8.71
N MET A 34 3.13 -14.98 8.65
CA MET A 34 3.46 -14.08 7.54
C MET A 34 2.96 -14.80 6.29
N SER A 35 1.72 -14.52 5.89
CA SER A 35 1.09 -15.03 4.70
C SER A 35 2.12 -14.88 3.58
N LYS A 36 2.38 -15.98 2.84
CA LYS A 36 3.17 -15.90 1.61
C LYS A 36 2.54 -14.76 0.82
N SER A 37 3.29 -13.68 0.64
CA SER A 37 2.79 -12.49 -0.07
C SER A 37 2.22 -12.95 -1.40
N LYS A 38 0.91 -12.78 -1.56
CA LYS A 38 0.20 -13.16 -2.77
C LYS A 38 0.07 -11.89 -3.59
N LEU A 39 0.91 -11.78 -4.60
CA LEU A 39 0.92 -10.64 -5.51
C LEU A 39 0.35 -11.12 -6.85
N ILE A 40 -0.75 -10.49 -7.28
CA ILE A 40 -1.35 -10.72 -8.60
C ILE A 40 -1.19 -9.44 -9.41
N ILE A 41 -0.32 -9.49 -10.41
CA ILE A 41 -0.05 -8.38 -11.34
C ILE A 41 -0.71 -8.65 -12.68
N HIS A 42 -1.51 -7.72 -13.20
CA HIS A 42 -2.00 -7.79 -14.58
C HIS A 42 -0.84 -7.70 -15.59
N GLU A 43 -0.95 -8.36 -16.74
CA GLU A 43 0.18 -8.59 -17.66
C GLU A 43 0.77 -7.31 -18.29
N ASN A 44 -0.06 -6.27 -18.47
CA ASN A 44 0.35 -4.98 -19.01
C ASN A 44 0.81 -3.99 -17.93
N SER A 45 0.65 -4.34 -16.66
CA SER A 45 1.03 -3.48 -15.54
C SER A 45 2.53 -3.49 -15.33
N GLN A 46 3.05 -2.41 -14.76
CA GLN A 46 4.48 -2.20 -14.60
C GLN A 46 4.80 -1.95 -13.14
N VAL A 47 5.16 -3.03 -12.47
CA VAL A 47 5.61 -3.02 -11.08
C VAL A 47 7.12 -3.06 -11.07
N LEU A 48 7.78 -2.05 -10.51
CA LEU A 48 9.24 -1.98 -10.55
C LEU A 48 9.85 -2.84 -9.43
N GLU A 49 10.93 -3.56 -9.72
CA GLU A 49 11.52 -4.59 -8.83
C GLU A 49 11.84 -4.09 -7.40
N LYS A 50 12.11 -2.80 -7.25
CA LYS A 50 12.48 -2.18 -5.96
C LYS A 50 11.27 -1.76 -5.11
N SER A 51 10.04 -1.99 -5.55
CA SER A 51 8.84 -1.74 -4.75
C SER A 51 8.69 -2.80 -3.67
N ILE A 52 8.05 -2.43 -2.56
CA ILE A 52 7.91 -3.27 -1.37
C ILE A 52 6.46 -3.76 -1.29
N PHE A 53 6.27 -5.07 -1.23
CA PHE A 53 4.95 -5.71 -1.16
C PHE A 53 4.85 -6.59 0.08
N LYS A 54 3.74 -6.49 0.80
CA LYS A 54 3.43 -7.36 1.94
C LYS A 54 1.95 -7.70 1.94
N GLY A 55 1.62 -8.99 2.14
CA GLY A 55 0.24 -9.48 2.22
C GLY A 55 -0.35 -9.85 0.86
N GLU A 56 -1.68 -9.79 0.75
CA GLU A 56 -2.42 -10.09 -0.47
C GLU A 56 -2.74 -8.81 -1.25
N ILE A 57 -2.21 -8.72 -2.46
CA ILE A 57 -2.24 -7.50 -3.28
C ILE A 57 -2.60 -7.88 -4.72
N THR A 58 -3.61 -7.20 -5.28
CA THR A 58 -4.02 -7.32 -6.68
C THR A 58 -3.81 -5.99 -7.39
N ILE A 59 -3.21 -6.03 -8.58
CA ILE A 59 -2.88 -4.86 -9.39
C ILE A 59 -3.55 -5.00 -10.76
N GLY A 60 -4.49 -4.09 -11.04
CA GLY A 60 -5.27 -4.01 -12.27
C GLY A 60 -4.45 -3.57 -13.48
N ASP A 61 -5.08 -3.60 -14.65
CA ASP A 61 -4.46 -3.39 -15.96
C ASP A 61 -3.74 -2.03 -16.08
N SER A 62 -2.59 -2.04 -16.77
CA SER A 62 -1.84 -0.83 -17.09
C SER A 62 -1.48 0.05 -15.88
N THR A 63 -1.55 -0.48 -14.65
CA THR A 63 -1.14 0.24 -13.44
C THR A 63 0.38 0.25 -13.32
N VAL A 64 0.94 1.39 -12.93
CA VAL A 64 2.37 1.62 -12.77
C VAL A 64 2.70 1.80 -11.28
N ILE A 65 3.62 0.99 -10.76
CA ILE A 65 4.17 1.14 -9.41
C ILE A 65 5.67 1.36 -9.52
N GLN A 66 6.11 2.56 -9.16
CA GLN A 66 7.50 3.02 -9.23
C GLN A 66 8.35 2.42 -8.09
N PRO A 67 9.70 2.49 -8.18
CA PRO A 67 10.60 1.94 -7.16
C PRO A 67 10.27 2.45 -5.77
N LEU A 68 10.58 1.68 -4.73
CA LEU A 68 10.50 2.10 -3.32
C LEU A 68 9.10 2.46 -2.81
N ALA A 69 8.07 2.45 -3.68
CA ALA A 69 6.68 2.44 -3.25
C ALA A 69 6.41 1.21 -2.37
N SER A 70 5.67 1.40 -1.30
CA SER A 70 5.36 0.37 -0.31
C SER A 70 3.85 0.11 -0.28
N ILE A 71 3.45 -1.07 -0.74
CA ILE A 71 2.07 -1.54 -0.73
C ILE A 71 1.94 -2.63 0.33
N LEU A 72 1.25 -2.30 1.42
CA LEU A 72 1.28 -3.05 2.67
C LEU A 72 -0.15 -3.50 3.03
N ALA A 73 -0.54 -4.69 2.57
CA ALA A 73 -1.77 -5.36 2.98
C ALA A 73 -1.57 -5.97 4.38
N THR A 74 -1.44 -5.09 5.39
CA THR A 74 -1.03 -5.46 6.75
C THR A 74 -2.11 -6.26 7.47
N ASN A 75 -3.36 -5.79 7.46
CA ASN A 75 -4.49 -6.47 8.14
C ASN A 75 -5.53 -7.06 7.17
N GLY A 76 -5.64 -6.50 5.96
CA GLY A 76 -6.55 -6.96 4.91
C GLY A 76 -5.95 -6.79 3.52
N PRO A 77 -6.55 -7.39 2.47
CA PRO A 77 -6.04 -7.31 1.11
C PRO A 77 -6.07 -5.88 0.57
N ILE A 78 -5.25 -5.60 -0.44
CA ILE A 78 -5.29 -4.35 -1.21
C ILE A 78 -5.61 -4.70 -2.67
N ILE A 79 -6.62 -4.06 -3.22
CA ILE A 79 -7.04 -4.21 -4.61
C ILE A 79 -6.88 -2.86 -5.29
N ILE A 80 -5.96 -2.80 -6.24
CA ILE A 80 -5.69 -1.59 -7.04
C ILE A 80 -6.28 -1.82 -8.42
N GLY A 81 -7.12 -0.88 -8.86
CA GLY A 81 -7.74 -0.87 -10.17
C GLY A 81 -6.76 -0.59 -11.31
N GLU A 82 -7.29 -0.14 -12.42
CA GLU A 82 -6.59 0.06 -13.68
C GLU A 82 -5.96 1.44 -13.77
N LYS A 83 -4.85 1.53 -14.52
CA LYS A 83 -4.24 2.81 -14.95
C LYS A 83 -3.89 3.75 -13.79
N ASN A 84 -3.62 3.19 -12.61
CA ASN A 84 -3.14 3.97 -11.47
C ASN A 84 -1.63 4.26 -11.64
N ILE A 85 -1.20 5.43 -11.18
CA ILE A 85 0.22 5.79 -11.09
C ILE A 85 0.58 5.90 -9.61
N ILE A 86 1.50 5.07 -9.15
CA ILE A 86 2.01 5.07 -7.78
C ILE A 86 3.50 5.39 -7.83
N GLU A 87 3.86 6.59 -7.43
CA GLU A 87 5.23 7.11 -7.55
C GLU A 87 6.17 6.64 -6.43
N GLU A 88 7.43 7.08 -6.49
CA GLU A 88 8.48 6.70 -5.55
C GLU A 88 8.13 7.09 -4.11
N PHE A 89 8.49 6.23 -3.16
CA PHE A 89 8.26 6.43 -1.72
C PHE A 89 6.80 6.56 -1.28
N VAL A 90 5.83 6.32 -2.15
CA VAL A 90 4.42 6.25 -1.76
C VAL A 90 4.22 5.11 -0.77
N ILE A 91 3.41 5.34 0.26
CA ILE A 91 3.01 4.31 1.22
C ILE A 91 1.50 4.13 1.13
N ILE A 92 1.05 2.94 0.75
CA ILE A 92 -0.35 2.52 0.80
C ILE A 92 -0.43 1.35 1.78
N GLU A 93 -1.17 1.51 2.86
CA GLU A 93 -1.27 0.49 3.92
C GLU A 93 -2.72 0.26 4.36
N ASN A 94 -3.13 -1.01 4.31
CA ASN A 94 -4.41 -1.45 4.85
C ASN A 94 -4.21 -1.94 6.30
N LEU A 95 -4.63 -1.10 7.24
CA LEU A 95 -4.66 -1.35 8.68
C LEU A 95 -6.05 -1.75 9.19
N ASN A 96 -7.03 -2.01 8.33
CA ASN A 96 -8.38 -2.36 8.76
C ASN A 96 -8.40 -3.62 9.63
N GLU A 97 -8.73 -3.45 10.92
CA GLU A 97 -8.71 -4.52 11.92
C GLU A 97 -9.69 -5.66 11.62
N ASN A 98 -10.73 -5.39 10.83
CA ASN A 98 -11.71 -6.41 10.39
C ASN A 98 -11.18 -7.26 9.22
N GLY A 99 -10.02 -6.92 8.66
CA GLY A 99 -9.42 -7.62 7.52
C GLY A 99 -10.15 -7.39 6.19
N GLU A 100 -10.96 -6.33 6.11
CA GLU A 100 -11.68 -5.96 4.88
C GLU A 100 -10.72 -5.40 3.83
N PRO A 101 -11.06 -5.53 2.53
CA PRO A 101 -10.23 -5.02 1.45
C PRO A 101 -10.13 -3.50 1.48
N LEU A 102 -8.93 -2.98 1.23
CA LEU A 102 -8.75 -1.62 0.76
C LEU A 102 -8.88 -1.62 -0.77
N ILE A 103 -9.85 -0.87 -1.28
CA ILE A 103 -10.12 -0.77 -2.72
C ILE A 103 -9.63 0.58 -3.21
N ILE A 104 -8.77 0.56 -4.22
CA ILE A 104 -8.35 1.73 -4.99
C ILE A 104 -8.92 1.56 -6.39
N GLY A 105 -9.73 2.51 -6.83
CA GLY A 105 -10.37 2.54 -8.14
C GLY A 105 -9.38 2.80 -9.27
N ASP A 106 -9.87 3.37 -10.36
CA ASP A 106 -9.12 3.51 -11.60
C ASP A 106 -8.56 4.92 -11.78
N LYS A 107 -7.44 5.02 -12.50
CA LYS A 107 -6.85 6.29 -12.93
C LYS A 107 -6.54 7.27 -11.80
N ASN A 108 -6.16 6.74 -10.62
CA ASN A 108 -5.65 7.57 -9.54
C ASN A 108 -4.15 7.84 -9.70
N THR A 109 -3.68 8.97 -9.17
CA THR A 109 -2.26 9.32 -9.10
C THR A 109 -1.85 9.52 -7.65
N PHE A 110 -0.80 8.84 -7.22
CA PHE A 110 -0.16 9.02 -5.92
C PHE A 110 1.24 9.57 -6.17
N GLU A 111 1.42 10.86 -5.96
CA GLU A 111 2.69 11.54 -6.18
C GLU A 111 3.73 11.15 -5.13
N VAL A 112 5.01 11.41 -5.43
CA VAL A 112 6.17 11.10 -4.58
C VAL A 112 5.89 11.37 -3.09
N GLN A 113 6.27 10.42 -2.24
CA GLN A 113 6.18 10.51 -0.77
C GLN A 113 4.76 10.70 -0.19
N SER A 114 3.70 10.61 -1.00
CA SER A 114 2.34 10.59 -0.46
C SER A 114 2.11 9.34 0.40
N THR A 115 1.24 9.47 1.40
CA THR A 115 0.95 8.40 2.35
C THR A 115 -0.56 8.24 2.51
N PHE A 116 -1.01 7.01 2.35
CA PHE A 116 -2.39 6.60 2.46
C PHE A 116 -2.48 5.39 3.41
N ARG A 117 -3.02 5.59 4.60
CA ARG A 117 -3.26 4.53 5.58
C ARG A 117 -4.73 4.51 5.96
N VAL A 118 -5.33 3.32 6.02
CA VAL A 118 -6.74 3.17 6.39
C VAL A 118 -6.91 2.11 7.46
N ASP A 119 -7.62 2.44 8.52
CA ASP A 119 -7.92 1.58 9.67
C ASP A 119 -9.36 1.01 9.64
N LYS A 120 -10.12 1.39 8.62
CA LYS A 120 -11.52 0.99 8.42
C LYS A 120 -11.82 0.83 6.93
N ASN A 121 -13.03 0.39 6.62
CA ASN A 121 -13.46 0.19 5.24
C ASN A 121 -13.48 1.52 4.49
N VAL A 122 -12.58 1.65 3.52
CA VAL A 122 -12.38 2.86 2.72
C VAL A 122 -12.17 2.45 1.27
N THR A 123 -12.77 3.21 0.37
CA THR A 123 -12.52 3.13 -1.07
C THR A 123 -11.89 4.44 -1.52
N ILE A 124 -10.75 4.38 -2.22
CA ILE A 124 -10.38 5.47 -3.12
C ILE A 124 -11.13 5.18 -4.41
N THR A 125 -11.95 6.13 -4.83
CA THR A 125 -12.72 5.99 -6.07
C THR A 125 -11.84 6.29 -7.29
N ASP A 126 -12.41 6.79 -8.38
CA ASP A 126 -11.67 7.00 -9.63
C ASP A 126 -11.17 8.44 -9.77
N PHE A 127 -10.10 8.62 -10.55
CA PHE A 127 -9.56 9.94 -10.92
C PHE A 127 -9.07 10.81 -9.76
N CYS A 128 -8.80 10.23 -8.59
CA CYS A 128 -8.24 10.94 -7.46
C CYS A 128 -6.74 11.24 -7.68
N SER A 129 -6.27 12.33 -7.11
CA SER A 129 -4.85 12.71 -7.15
C SER A 129 -4.38 13.06 -5.74
N ILE A 130 -3.37 12.35 -5.26
CA ILE A 130 -2.75 12.57 -3.96
C ILE A 130 -1.40 13.24 -4.21
N GLY A 131 -1.31 14.52 -3.86
CA GLY A 131 -0.15 15.34 -4.13
C GLY A 131 1.08 14.95 -3.33
N THR A 132 2.23 15.47 -3.75
CA THR A 132 3.54 15.17 -3.19
C THR A 132 3.56 15.36 -1.68
N GLY A 133 3.99 14.33 -0.95
CA GLY A 133 4.11 14.35 0.51
C GLY A 133 2.78 14.51 1.27
N CYS A 134 1.63 14.45 0.59
CA CYS A 134 0.33 14.55 1.24
C CYS A 134 0.04 13.27 2.04
N ILE A 135 -0.65 13.43 3.16
CA ILE A 135 -1.11 12.34 4.01
C ILE A 135 -2.63 12.40 4.01
N VAL A 136 -3.27 11.37 3.47
CA VAL A 136 -4.73 11.28 3.61
C VAL A 136 -5.03 10.82 5.03
N PRO A 137 -5.92 11.51 5.77
CA PRO A 137 -6.29 11.12 7.12
C PRO A 137 -6.85 9.70 7.18
N GLU A 138 -6.55 9.00 8.27
CA GLU A 138 -7.01 7.62 8.48
C GLU A 138 -8.54 7.54 8.47
N GLY A 139 -9.04 6.57 7.70
CA GLY A 139 -10.47 6.31 7.55
C GLY A 139 -11.22 7.33 6.68
N GLU A 140 -10.55 8.16 5.90
CA GLU A 140 -11.26 9.03 4.98
C GLU A 140 -11.55 8.36 3.63
N GLU A 141 -12.80 8.39 3.18
CA GLU A 141 -13.18 7.99 1.83
C GLU A 141 -13.00 9.15 0.84
N LEU A 142 -12.23 8.92 -0.23
CA LEU A 142 -12.03 9.92 -1.27
C LEU A 142 -13.10 9.76 -2.35
N GLN A 143 -13.92 10.81 -2.49
CA GLN A 143 -14.90 10.91 -3.56
C GLN A 143 -14.22 11.00 -4.93
N PRO A 144 -14.91 10.65 -6.03
CA PRO A 144 -14.30 10.68 -7.35
C PRO A 144 -13.71 12.05 -7.66
N GLN A 145 -12.57 12.07 -8.35
CA GLN A 145 -11.87 13.30 -8.72
C GLN A 145 -11.35 14.13 -7.53
N THR A 146 -11.29 13.57 -6.32
CA THR A 146 -10.71 14.30 -5.18
C THR A 146 -9.22 14.52 -5.40
N VAL A 147 -8.79 15.78 -5.27
CA VAL A 147 -7.38 16.18 -5.28
C VAL A 147 -7.00 16.54 -3.85
N VAL A 148 -6.00 15.84 -3.29
CA VAL A 148 -5.37 16.14 -2.01
C VAL A 148 -4.06 16.88 -2.31
N PHE A 149 -3.86 18.08 -1.76
CA PHE A 149 -2.73 18.93 -2.13
C PHE A 149 -2.26 19.80 -0.97
N GLY A 150 -1.05 20.34 -1.12
CA GLY A 150 -0.47 21.27 -0.17
C GLY A 150 0.01 20.60 1.12
N LYS A 151 0.76 21.36 1.93
CA LYS A 151 1.41 20.84 3.15
C LYS A 151 0.43 20.34 4.21
N ASN A 152 -0.81 20.84 4.18
CA ASN A 152 -1.85 20.44 5.11
C ASN A 152 -2.71 19.28 4.57
N SER A 153 -2.42 18.78 3.36
CA SER A 153 -3.27 17.79 2.67
C SER A 153 -4.70 18.29 2.51
N ASP A 154 -4.83 19.55 2.09
CA ASP A 154 -6.12 20.18 1.77
C ASP A 154 -6.77 19.45 0.59
N LYS A 155 -8.11 19.45 0.54
CA LYS A 155 -8.87 18.72 -0.48
C LYS A 155 -9.69 19.66 -1.32
N ARG A 156 -9.79 19.33 -2.61
CA ARG A 156 -10.76 19.91 -3.53
C ARG A 156 -11.28 18.83 -4.46
N ILE A 157 -12.51 18.98 -4.93
CA ILE A 157 -12.95 18.20 -6.09
C ILE A 157 -12.27 18.81 -7.32
N GLY A 158 -11.54 17.98 -8.07
CA GLY A 158 -10.96 18.35 -9.35
C GLY A 158 -12.08 18.63 -10.34
N CYS A 159 -11.96 19.72 -11.12
CA CYS A 159 -12.98 20.05 -12.11
C CYS A 159 -12.91 19.18 -13.36
N GLU A 160 -11.74 18.63 -13.72
CA GLU A 160 -11.55 17.87 -14.97
C GLU A 160 -10.41 16.84 -14.87
N LYS A 161 -10.42 15.86 -15.78
CA LYS A 161 -9.33 14.90 -15.97
C LYS A 161 -8.06 15.67 -16.37
N SER A 162 -6.98 15.46 -15.63
CA SER A 162 -5.65 15.92 -16.02
C SER A 162 -5.25 15.15 -17.29
N GLN A 163 -5.28 15.80 -18.47
CA GLN A 163 -4.72 15.24 -19.72
C GLN A 163 -3.26 14.80 -19.50
N ASN A 164 -2.54 15.55 -18.65
CA ASN A 164 -1.16 15.26 -18.27
C ASN A 164 -0.99 13.86 -17.66
N THR A 165 -1.98 13.33 -16.95
CA THR A 165 -1.90 12.01 -16.31
C THR A 165 -1.98 10.88 -17.32
N GLU A 166 -2.80 11.01 -18.37
CA GLU A 166 -2.87 9.99 -19.43
C GLU A 166 -1.57 10.00 -20.27
N ASP A 167 -1.05 11.18 -20.62
CA ASP A 167 0.22 11.33 -21.32
C ASP A 167 1.41 10.79 -20.49
N GLU A 168 1.40 11.05 -19.19
CA GLU A 168 2.39 10.52 -18.26
C GLU A 168 2.33 8.99 -18.22
N LEU A 169 1.14 8.42 -18.07
CA LEU A 169 0.96 6.97 -18.06
C LEU A 169 1.53 6.34 -19.34
N ASP A 170 1.16 6.87 -20.50
CA ASP A 170 1.65 6.39 -21.79
C ASP A 170 3.17 6.49 -21.91
N PHE A 171 3.75 7.59 -21.41
CA PHE A 171 5.19 7.78 -21.34
C PHE A 171 5.86 6.71 -20.46
N LEU A 172 5.36 6.52 -19.23
CA LEU A 172 5.89 5.53 -18.28
C LEU A 172 5.83 4.13 -18.87
N LEU A 173 4.68 3.75 -19.43
CA LEU A 173 4.47 2.43 -20.02
C LEU A 173 5.45 2.15 -21.18
N LYS A 174 5.85 3.18 -21.92
CA LYS A 174 6.80 3.08 -23.04
C LYS A 174 8.27 3.05 -22.59
N VAL A 175 8.60 3.74 -21.49
CA VAL A 175 9.98 3.99 -21.06
C VAL A 175 10.45 2.94 -20.06
N PHE A 176 9.64 2.60 -19.07
CA PHE A 176 10.05 1.71 -17.98
C PHE A 176 10.54 0.32 -18.44
N PRO A 177 9.91 -0.37 -19.42
CA PRO A 177 10.41 -1.66 -19.89
C PRO A 177 11.81 -1.60 -20.51
N LYS A 178 12.30 -0.40 -20.89
CA LYS A 178 13.63 -0.22 -21.50
C LYS A 178 14.74 -0.02 -20.48
N TYR A 179 14.42 0.47 -19.28
CA TYR A 179 15.41 0.93 -18.30
C TYR A 179 15.27 0.28 -16.92
N HIS A 180 14.10 -0.30 -16.61
CA HIS A 180 13.81 -0.88 -15.32
C HIS A 180 13.44 -2.35 -15.44
N LYS A 181 13.80 -3.12 -14.41
CA LYS A 181 13.31 -4.47 -14.26
C LYS A 181 11.88 -4.42 -13.74
N ILE A 182 10.99 -5.09 -14.47
CA ILE A 182 9.57 -5.18 -14.16
C ILE A 182 9.33 -6.53 -13.47
N LEU A 183 8.70 -6.47 -12.31
CA LEU A 183 8.15 -7.62 -11.62
C LEU A 183 6.88 -8.07 -12.35
N LYS A 184 6.84 -9.36 -12.68
CA LYS A 184 5.68 -10.04 -13.27
C LYS A 184 5.39 -11.31 -12.46
N ASN A 185 4.16 -11.80 -12.53
CA ASN A 185 3.76 -13.08 -11.92
C ASN A 185 4.52 -14.27 -12.50
#